data_AF-A0A8H9M8D1-F1
#
_entry.id   AF-A0A8H9M8D1-F1
#
_cell.length_a   1.000
_cell.length_b   1.000
_cell.length_c   1.000
_cell.angle_alpha   90.00
_cell.angle_beta   90.00
_cell.angle_gamma   90.00
#
_symmetry.space_group_name_H-M   'P 1'
#
loop_
_entity.id
_entity.type
_entity.pdbx_description
1 polymer ?
#
loop_
_entity_poly.entity_id
_entity_poly.type
_entity_poly.pdbx_seq_one_letter_code
_entity_poly.pdbx_strand_id
1 'polypeptide(L)'
;MAELARDVSWQVTTGVGGQWITAETAVRHDGQEWRIGLTPARGDITALILWSGDKVVDHVRGTEAAMCARAQRWRDNLEAGRDWQSTAS
;
A
#
# COMPACT_ATOMS: atom_id res chain seq x y z
N MET A 1 9.91 3.84 -5.76
CA MET A 1 9.31 4.90 -4.92
C MET A 1 9.03 6.22 -5.63
N ALA A 2 9.86 6.71 -6.56
CA ALA A 2 9.64 8.01 -7.19
C ALA A 2 8.26 8.17 -7.85
N GLU A 3 7.64 7.06 -8.26
CA GLU A 3 6.30 7.04 -8.86
C GLU A 3 5.18 7.16 -7.80
N LEU A 4 5.24 6.43 -6.69
CA LEU A 4 4.31 6.59 -5.56
C LEU A 4 4.45 7.94 -4.87
N ALA A 5 5.67 8.45 -4.72
CA ALA A 5 5.92 9.76 -4.12
C ALA A 5 5.42 10.94 -4.98
N ARG A 6 5.13 10.70 -6.27
CA ARG A 6 4.50 11.70 -7.15
C ARG A 6 2.98 11.66 -7.06
N ASP A 7 2.41 10.59 -6.52
CA ASP A 7 0.98 10.45 -6.29
C ASP A 7 0.62 11.07 -4.92
N VAL A 8 -0.12 12.18 -4.95
CA VAL A 8 -0.49 12.96 -3.76
C VAL A 8 -1.40 12.21 -2.78
N SER A 9 -1.99 11.09 -3.20
CA SER A 9 -2.79 10.24 -2.31
C SER A 9 -1.93 9.36 -1.39
N TRP A 10 -0.62 9.27 -1.63
CA TRP A 10 0.31 8.56 -0.78
C TRP A 10 1.01 9.51 0.20
N GLN A 11 0.84 9.23 1.48
CA GLN A 11 1.61 9.85 2.55
C GLN A 11 2.91 9.08 2.74
N VAL A 12 4.03 9.67 2.32
CA VAL A 12 5.36 9.07 2.51
C VAL A 12 6.03 9.69 3.74
N THR A 13 6.40 8.85 4.71
CA THR A 13 7.22 9.25 5.86
C THR A 13 8.68 8.95 5.56
N THR A 14 9.57 9.91 5.78
CA THR A 14 11.03 9.74 5.61
C THR A 14 11.76 9.84 6.94
N GLY A 15 12.88 9.14 7.04
CA GLY A 15 13.79 9.16 8.18
C GLY A 15 14.92 10.16 8.02
N VAL A 16 15.77 10.22 9.06
CA VAL A 16 17.00 11.01 9.05
C VAL A 16 17.93 10.48 7.96
N GLY A 17 18.14 11.27 6.91
CA GLY A 17 18.89 10.87 5.70
C GLY A 17 18.05 10.78 4.43
N GLY A 18 16.73 10.99 4.52
CA GLY A 18 15.85 11.06 3.35
C GLY A 18 15.37 9.71 2.83
N GLN A 19 15.83 8.59 3.41
CA GLN A 19 15.24 7.27 3.15
C GLN A 19 13.78 7.24 3.63
N TRP A 20 12.91 6.59 2.87
CA TRP A 20 11.51 6.41 3.28
C TRP A 20 11.40 5.31 4.35
N ILE A 21 10.47 5.49 5.28
CA ILE A 21 10.17 4.57 6.39
C ILE A 21 8.81 3.91 6.14
N THR A 22 7.81 4.70 5.76
CA THR A 22 6.50 4.18 5.36
C THR A 22 5.97 4.96 4.16
N ALA A 23 5.09 4.31 3.40
CA ALA A 23 4.22 4.97 2.45
C ALA A 23 2.82 4.41 2.64
N GLU A 24 1.84 5.28 2.90
CA GLU A 24 0.48 4.86 3.22
C GLU A 24 -0.54 5.63 2.39
N THR A 25 -1.63 4.97 2.00
CA THR A 25 -2.80 5.60 1.41
C THR A 25 -4.07 4.98 1.98
N ALA A 26 -5.19 5.70 1.89
CA ALA A 26 -6.47 5.25 2.41
C ALA A 26 -7.57 5.40 1.36
N VAL A 27 -8.48 4.43 1.32
CA VAL A 27 -9.64 4.38 0.43
C VAL A 27 -10.88 4.06 1.25
N ARG A 28 -12.04 4.65 0.90
CA ARG A 28 -13.33 4.25 1.46
C ARG A 28 -13.98 3.19 0.57
N HIS A 29 -14.29 2.04 1.14
CA HIS A 29 -14.98 0.94 0.48
C HIS A 29 -15.97 0.29 1.46
N ASP A 30 -17.20 0.04 1.02
CA ASP A 30 -18.30 -0.50 1.84
C ASP A 30 -18.53 0.23 3.17
N GLY A 31 -18.42 1.57 3.15
CA GLY A 31 -18.59 2.42 4.32
C GLY A 31 -17.44 2.38 5.33
N GLN A 32 -16.41 1.57 5.06
CA GLN A 32 -15.23 1.37 5.90
C GLN A 32 -14.01 2.05 5.28
N GLU A 33 -13.11 2.55 6.13
CA GLU A 33 -11.78 2.99 5.69
C GLU A 33 -10.85 1.78 5.59
N TRP A 34 -10.22 1.66 4.43
CA TRP A 34 -9.17 0.70 4.13
C TRP A 34 -7.85 1.44 3.98
N ARG A 35 -6.81 0.99 4.68
CA ARG A 35 -5.47 1.57 4.60
C ARG A 35 -4.54 0.58 3.94
N ILE A 36 -3.73 1.07 3.02
CA ILE A 36 -2.68 0.32 2.32
C ILE A 36 -1.35 0.92 2.74
N GLY A 37 -0.44 0.10 3.26
CA GLY A 37 0.85 0.56 3.75
C GLY A 37 2.01 -0.26 3.24
N LEU A 38 3.05 0.44 2.83
CA LEU A 38 4.34 -0.11 2.44
C LEU A 38 5.39 0.27 3.51
N THR A 39 6.31 -0.64 3.78
CA THR A 39 7.43 -0.40 4.71
C THR A 39 8.67 -1.12 4.17
N PRO A 40 9.79 -0.43 3.92
CA PRO A 40 11.02 -1.10 3.54
C PRO A 40 11.54 -1.92 4.73
N ALA A 41 12.01 -3.11 4.43
CA ALA A 41 12.62 -4.05 5.36
C ALA A 41 14.08 -4.31 4.95
N ARG A 42 14.76 -5.20 5.69
CA ARG A 42 16.15 -5.57 5.37
C ARG A 42 16.22 -6.30 4.02
N GLY A 43 17.27 -6.02 3.25
CA GLY A 43 17.65 -6.80 2.06
C GLY A 43 16.73 -6.62 0.85
N ASP A 44 16.50 -5.37 0.42
CA ASP A 44 15.65 -4.98 -0.73
C ASP A 44 14.21 -5.50 -0.69
N ILE A 45 13.78 -5.96 0.49
CA ILE A 45 12.41 -6.41 0.75
C ILE A 45 11.58 -5.21 1.18
N THR A 46 10.37 -5.13 0.63
CA THR A 46 9.31 -4.25 1.11
C THR A 46 8.19 -5.12 1.66
N ALA A 47 7.67 -4.76 2.83
CA ALA A 47 6.43 -5.29 3.34
C ALA A 47 5.26 -4.44 2.83
N LEU A 48 4.18 -5.11 2.45
CA LEU A 48 2.90 -4.51 2.09
C LEU A 48 1.85 -5.06 3.04
N ILE A 49 1.09 -4.18 3.68
CA ILE A 49 0.05 -4.53 4.65
C ILE A 49 -1.25 -3.82 4.25
N LEU A 50 -2.36 -4.54 4.34
CA LEU A 50 -3.71 -4.00 4.19
C LEU A 50 -4.42 -4.02 5.54
N TRP A 51 -5.10 -2.92 5.86
CA TRP A 51 -5.99 -2.82 7.01
C TRP A 51 -7.41 -2.47 6.58
N SER A 52 -8.39 -3.04 7.28
CA SER A 52 -9.79 -2.61 7.27
C SER A 52 -10.12 -2.08 8.66
N GLY A 53 -10.16 -0.75 8.80
CA GLY A 53 -10.16 -0.11 10.12
C GLY A 53 -8.87 -0.40 10.89
N ASP A 54 -8.99 -0.98 12.07
CA ASP A 54 -7.85 -1.35 12.94
C ASP A 54 -7.31 -2.77 12.69
N LYS A 55 -7.99 -3.57 11.86
CA LYS A 55 -7.63 -4.98 11.61
C LYS A 55 -6.72 -5.13 10.41
N VAL A 56 -5.60 -5.81 10.59
CA VAL A 56 -4.78 -6.33 9.48
C VAL A 56 -5.56 -7.43 8.78
N VAL A 57 -5.77 -7.29 7.47
CA VAL A 57 -6.50 -8.26 6.65
C VAL A 57 -5.60 -9.04 5.70
N ASP A 58 -4.47 -8.44 5.28
CA ASP A 58 -3.48 -9.10 4.42
C ASP A 58 -2.09 -8.51 4.69
N HIS A 59 -1.05 -9.33 4.52
CA HIS A 59 0.35 -8.95 4.68
C HIS A 59 1.24 -9.80 3.78
N VAL A 60 1.98 -9.12 2.90
CA VAL A 60 2.84 -9.76 1.90
C VAL A 60 4.22 -9.09 1.92
N ARG A 61 5.26 -9.84 1.54
CA ARG A 61 6.62 -9.34 1.40
C ARG A 61 7.17 -9.70 0.03
N GLY A 62 7.99 -8.81 -0.54
CA GLY A 62 8.65 -9.05 -1.81
C GLY A 62 9.56 -7.89 -2.17
N THR A 63 9.99 -7.84 -3.44
CA THR A 63 10.76 -6.68 -3.93
C THR A 63 9.89 -5.42 -3.89
N GLU A 64 10.52 -4.26 -3.77
CA GLU A 64 9.82 -2.97 -3.78
C GLU A 64 8.89 -2.84 -4.99
N ALA A 65 9.38 -3.17 -6.19
CA ALA A 65 8.61 -3.07 -7.43
C ALA A 65 7.35 -3.95 -7.41
N ALA A 66 7.48 -5.21 -6.95
CA ALA A 66 6.35 -6.13 -6.86
C ALA A 66 5.30 -5.65 -5.85
N MET A 67 5.75 -5.10 -4.71
CA MET A 67 4.85 -4.60 -3.68
C MET A 67 4.15 -3.30 -4.09
N CYS A 68 4.84 -2.39 -4.77
CA CYS A 68 4.20 -1.20 -5.34
C CYS A 68 3.09 -1.58 -6.34
N ALA A 69 3.37 -2.52 -7.25
CA ALA A 69 2.39 -2.98 -8.23
C ALA A 69 1.19 -3.67 -7.56
N ARG A 70 1.43 -4.47 -6.52
CA ARG A 70 0.36 -5.13 -5.76
C ARG A 70 -0.48 -4.12 -4.97
N ALA A 71 0.16 -3.12 -4.35
CA ALA A 71 -0.53 -2.05 -3.63
C ALA A 71 -1.44 -1.23 -4.55
N GLN A 72 -0.96 -0.88 -5.76
CA GLN A 72 -1.77 -0.21 -6.77
C GLN A 72 -3.01 -1.04 -7.12
N ARG A 73 -2.83 -2.35 -7.38
CA ARG A 73 -3.96 -3.24 -7.68
C ARG A 73 -4.99 -3.31 -6.56
N TRP A 74 -4.55 -3.38 -5.30
CA TRP A 74 -5.44 -3.36 -4.15
C TRP A 74 -6.24 -2.06 -4.09
N ARG A 75 -5.58 -0.92 -4.30
CA ARG A 75 -6.23 0.39 -4.37
C ARG A 75 -7.28 0.41 -5.48
N ASP A 76 -6.91 0.05 -6.69
CA ASP A 76 -7.80 0.06 -7.86
C ASP A 76 -9.04 -0.83 -7.66
N ASN A 77 -8.85 -1.99 -7.02
CA ASN A 77 -9.96 -2.88 -6.68
C ASN A 77 -10.92 -2.25 -5.68
N LEU A 78 -10.40 -1.71 -4.57
CA LEU A 78 -11.21 -1.10 -3.52
C LEU A 78 -11.94 0.16 -4.01
N GLU A 79 -11.27 1.00 -4.79
CA GLU A 79 -11.86 2.19 -5.42
C GLU A 79 -12.98 1.82 -6.41
N ALA A 80 -12.85 0.69 -7.10
CA ALA A 80 -13.87 0.16 -7.98
C ALA A 80 -14.98 -0.63 -7.25
N GLY A 81 -14.98 -0.67 -5.92
CA GLY A 81 -15.99 -1.40 -5.14
C GLY A 81 -15.83 -2.92 -5.18
N ARG A 82 -14.63 -3.43 -5.47
CA ARG A 82 -14.31 -4.87 -5.52
C ARG A 82 -13.50 -5.30 -4.30
N ASP A 83 -13.53 -6.60 -4.03
CA ASP A 83 -12.60 -7.22 -3.09
C ASP A 83 -11.13 -6.96 -3.49
N TRP A 84 -10.26 -6.70 -2.51
CA TRP A 84 -8.86 -6.33 -2.75
C TRP A 84 -8.09 -7.42 -3.50
N GLN A 85 -8.45 -8.69 -3.36
CA GLN A 85 -7.83 -9.83 -4.04
C GLN A 85 -8.36 -10.04 -5.46
N SER A 86 -9.36 -9.29 -5.89
CA SER A 86 -9.98 -9.48 -7.20
C SER A 86 -8.95 -9.44 -8.33
N THR A 87 -9.07 -10.41 -9.24
CA THR A 87 -8.26 -10.51 -10.45
C THR A 87 -8.99 -9.97 -11.69
N ALA A 88 -10.22 -9.49 -11.53
CA ALA A 88 -10.99 -8.94 -12.63
C ALA A 88 -10.38 -7.61 -13.10
N SER A 89 -10.11 -7.50 -14.40
CA SER A 89 -9.63 -6.30 -15.08
C SER A 89 -10.72 -5.25 -15.22
#